data_AF-A0A2D6ME33-F1
#
_entry.id   AF-A0A2D6ME33-F1
#
_cell.length_a   1.000
_cell.length_b   1.000
_cell.length_c   1.000
_cell.angle_alpha   90.00
_cell.angle_beta   90.00
_cell.angle_gamma   90.00
#
_symmetry.space_group_name_H-M   'P 1'
#
loop_
_entity.id
_entity.type
_entity.pdbx_description
1 polymer ?
#
loop_
_entity_poly.entity_id
_entity_poly.type
_entity_poly.pdbx_seq_one_letter_code
_entity_poly.pdbx_strand_id
1 'polypeptide(L)'
;MSNAIVVYRDKPKINSWARWMVGRTMRQNKNNLISLVGKTGSGKTYTAIAICEIMSKMDGVPFNINHVVFSLRELMDLINSGELKRGSKIVFDEPQISISAREFQSDANKVFNYLLSTFRHRNLTLFFCTPFETLLDKNTRRLFHARFETMSININNNTCKIRPRYLEYSDFKTDPYRKQLIVIYKDEHGNNQSDKLFYWAVPKPDKEIIIKYEQKKLDFTNTLNKNISERLKKFDESGKSMTNEKEEKEIIRKPLTEKQEEVMRVFANINEDDKFKRARAILGKGFSSIHAHKTAAEKKGYSLEEFKDKIK
;
A
#
# COMPACT_ATOMS: atom_id res chain seq x y z
N MET A 1 -6.17 -16.24 20.45
CA MET A 1 -6.28 -15.93 19.01
C MET A 1 -7.74 -15.70 18.66
N SER A 2 -8.17 -14.49 18.32
CA SER A 2 -9.58 -14.19 18.02
C SER A 2 -9.89 -14.38 16.53
N ASN A 3 -10.84 -15.25 16.20
CA ASN A 3 -11.39 -15.29 14.84
C ASN A 3 -12.30 -14.08 14.59
N ALA A 4 -12.47 -13.68 13.34
CA ALA A 4 -13.57 -12.79 12.98
C ALA A 4 -14.88 -13.57 13.14
N ILE A 5 -15.78 -13.08 14.01
CA ILE A 5 -17.03 -13.75 14.35
C ILE A 5 -18.20 -12.79 14.15
N VAL A 6 -19.30 -13.31 13.59
CA VAL A 6 -20.61 -12.64 13.58
C VAL A 6 -21.63 -13.58 14.21
N VAL A 7 -22.41 -13.05 15.14
CA VAL A 7 -23.49 -13.79 15.82
C VAL A 7 -24.84 -13.30 15.31
N TYR A 8 -25.70 -14.23 14.93
CA TYR A 8 -27.10 -14.02 14.58
C TYR A 8 -28.00 -14.64 15.65
N ARG A 9 -29.15 -14.02 15.89
CA ARG A 9 -30.19 -14.61 16.76
C ARG A 9 -30.94 -15.75 16.06
N ASP A 10 -31.06 -15.65 14.75
CA ASP A 10 -31.76 -16.60 13.85
C ASP A 10 -30.84 -16.95 12.67
N LYS A 11 -31.38 -17.52 11.58
CA LYS A 11 -30.61 -17.92 10.39
C LYS A 11 -29.65 -16.81 9.88
N PRO A 12 -28.47 -17.20 9.32
CA PRO A 12 -27.49 -16.26 8.81
C PRO A 12 -28.04 -15.35 7.71
N LYS A 13 -27.63 -14.07 7.73
CA LYS A 13 -27.91 -13.14 6.63
C LYS A 13 -26.80 -13.19 5.57
N ILE A 14 -27.19 -12.92 4.32
CA ILE A 14 -26.34 -13.00 3.11
C ILE A 14 -25.09 -12.12 3.21
N ASN A 15 -25.14 -11.00 3.94
CA ASN A 15 -24.10 -9.97 3.99
C ASN A 15 -23.30 -9.98 5.31
N SER A 16 -22.92 -11.16 5.78
CA SER A 16 -22.20 -11.34 7.06
C SER A 16 -20.89 -10.57 7.15
N TRP A 17 -20.13 -10.48 6.06
CA TRP A 17 -18.90 -9.68 6.02
C TRP A 17 -19.18 -8.18 6.14
N ALA A 18 -20.21 -7.65 5.46
CA ALA A 18 -20.64 -6.26 5.65
C ALA A 18 -21.06 -5.99 7.10
N ARG A 19 -21.83 -6.91 7.71
CA ARG A 19 -22.20 -6.81 9.12
C ARG A 19 -20.99 -6.82 10.05
N TRP A 20 -19.97 -7.64 9.77
CA TRP A 20 -18.72 -7.63 10.53
C TRP A 20 -18.01 -6.28 10.42
N MET A 21 -17.88 -5.72 9.21
CA MET A 21 -17.26 -4.42 8.97
C MET A 21 -18.00 -3.29 9.69
N VAL A 22 -19.33 -3.25 9.57
CA VAL A 22 -20.19 -2.28 10.28
C VAL A 22 -20.08 -2.44 11.79
N GLY A 23 -20.05 -3.67 12.31
CA GLY A 23 -19.86 -3.91 13.74
C GLY A 23 -18.54 -3.35 14.25
N ARG A 24 -17.46 -3.49 13.46
CA ARG A 24 -16.15 -2.93 13.81
C ARG A 24 -16.18 -1.40 13.92
N THR A 25 -16.73 -0.71 12.93
CA THR A 25 -16.78 0.75 12.92
C THR A 25 -17.78 1.30 13.93
N MET A 26 -19.02 0.80 13.91
CA MET A 26 -20.14 1.40 14.64
C MET A 26 -20.26 0.91 16.08
N ARG A 27 -19.69 -0.24 16.45
CA ARG A 27 -19.83 -0.79 17.82
C ARG A 27 -18.50 -0.95 18.55
N GLN A 28 -17.45 -1.38 17.86
CA GLN A 28 -16.17 -1.70 18.50
C GLN A 28 -15.15 -0.55 18.46
N ASN A 29 -15.53 0.58 17.90
CA ASN A 29 -14.64 1.72 17.70
C ASN A 29 -13.32 1.33 17.00
N LYS A 30 -13.41 0.50 15.94
CA LYS A 30 -12.28 0.10 15.08
C LYS A 30 -12.48 0.60 13.65
N ASN A 31 -11.41 0.66 12.86
CA ASN A 31 -11.49 0.91 11.42
C ASN A 31 -11.46 -0.40 10.62
N ASN A 32 -11.72 -0.28 9.32
CA ASN A 32 -11.52 -1.35 8.35
C ASN A 32 -10.57 -0.87 7.26
N LEU A 33 -9.49 -1.61 7.04
CA LEU A 33 -8.56 -1.40 5.93
C LEU A 33 -8.55 -2.71 5.17
N ILE A 34 -8.98 -2.71 3.92
CA ILE A 34 -9.30 -3.93 3.18
C ILE A 34 -8.61 -3.89 1.84
N SER A 35 -7.80 -4.91 1.55
CA SER A 35 -7.27 -5.12 0.20
C SER A 35 -8.27 -5.93 -0.62
N LEU A 36 -8.66 -5.40 -1.77
CA LEU A 36 -9.50 -6.08 -2.74
C LEU A 36 -8.67 -6.36 -4.00
N VAL A 37 -8.39 -7.64 -4.24
CA VAL A 37 -7.39 -8.09 -5.21
C VAL A 37 -7.98 -9.02 -6.27
N GLY A 38 -7.32 -9.10 -7.41
CA GLY A 38 -7.71 -9.93 -8.55
C GLY A 38 -7.29 -9.35 -9.89
N LYS A 39 -7.39 -10.15 -10.95
CA LYS A 39 -6.99 -9.78 -12.31
C LYS A 39 -7.71 -8.51 -12.80
N THR A 40 -7.13 -7.79 -13.75
CA THR A 40 -7.82 -6.67 -14.41
C THR A 40 -9.15 -7.17 -15.00
N GLY A 41 -10.22 -6.38 -14.85
CA GLY A 41 -11.57 -6.77 -15.28
C GLY A 41 -12.31 -7.76 -14.37
N SER A 42 -11.75 -8.20 -13.24
CA SER A 42 -12.40 -9.19 -12.36
C SER A 42 -13.55 -8.67 -11.48
N GLY A 43 -13.92 -7.40 -11.61
CA GLY A 43 -15.01 -6.77 -10.86
C GLY A 43 -14.61 -6.21 -9.48
N LYS A 44 -13.33 -5.94 -9.22
CA LYS A 44 -12.83 -5.37 -7.95
C LYS A 44 -13.58 -4.09 -7.55
N THR A 45 -13.48 -3.03 -8.34
CA THR A 45 -14.02 -1.73 -7.95
C THR A 45 -15.54 -1.77 -7.76
N TYR A 46 -16.25 -2.45 -8.65
CA TYR A 46 -17.69 -2.67 -8.51
C TYR A 46 -18.03 -3.45 -7.24
N THR A 47 -17.26 -4.49 -6.92
CA THR A 47 -17.46 -5.24 -5.67
C THR A 47 -17.25 -4.32 -4.45
N ALA A 48 -16.21 -3.49 -4.43
CA ALA A 48 -15.99 -2.55 -3.33
C ALA A 48 -17.14 -1.54 -3.17
N ILE A 49 -17.61 -0.97 -4.28
CA ILE A 49 -18.75 -0.04 -4.32
C ILE A 49 -20.01 -0.72 -3.78
N ALA A 50 -20.35 -1.92 -4.28
CA ALA A 50 -21.53 -2.66 -3.84
C ALA A 50 -21.48 -2.99 -2.34
N ILE A 51 -20.30 -3.35 -1.83
CA ILE A 51 -20.11 -3.58 -0.40
C ILE A 51 -20.35 -2.29 0.39
N CYS A 52 -19.86 -1.14 -0.10
CA CYS A 52 -20.10 0.15 0.56
C CYS A 52 -21.58 0.53 0.56
N GLU A 53 -22.33 0.29 -0.52
CA GLU A 53 -23.78 0.47 -0.58
C GLU A 53 -24.52 -0.44 0.41
N ILE A 54 -24.13 -1.72 0.49
CA ILE A 54 -24.69 -2.66 1.47
C ILE A 54 -24.42 -2.17 2.89
N MET A 55 -23.20 -1.71 3.20
CA MET A 55 -22.86 -1.18 4.51
C MET A 55 -23.64 0.10 4.82
N SER A 56 -23.78 1.01 3.86
CA SER A 56 -24.59 2.23 3.97
C SER A 56 -26.04 1.93 4.34
N LYS A 57 -26.66 0.94 3.68
CA LYS A 57 -28.00 0.45 4.02
C LYS A 57 -28.09 -0.16 5.43
N MET A 58 -26.99 -0.69 5.97
CA MET A 58 -26.95 -1.32 7.29
C MET A 58 -26.73 -0.33 8.45
N ASP A 59 -25.91 0.70 8.25
CA ASP A 59 -25.51 1.63 9.31
C ASP A 59 -26.08 3.05 9.15
N GLY A 60 -26.75 3.34 8.04
CA GLY A 60 -27.34 4.65 7.75
C GLY A 60 -26.32 5.74 7.41
N VAL A 61 -25.03 5.40 7.24
CA VAL A 61 -24.00 6.37 6.85
C VAL A 61 -23.88 6.38 5.32
N PRO A 62 -24.23 7.50 4.65
CA PRO A 62 -24.29 7.58 3.19
C PRO A 62 -22.97 7.22 2.52
N PHE A 63 -23.10 6.66 1.31
CA PHE A 63 -22.00 6.41 0.40
C PHE A 63 -22.44 6.86 -1.00
N ASN A 64 -21.54 7.54 -1.71
CA ASN A 64 -21.78 8.08 -3.05
C ASN A 64 -20.47 8.10 -3.84
N ILE A 65 -20.51 8.54 -5.10
CA ILE A 65 -19.35 8.54 -5.99
C ILE A 65 -18.17 9.40 -5.49
N ASN A 66 -18.41 10.44 -4.68
CA ASN A 66 -17.35 11.28 -4.15
C ASN A 66 -16.44 10.52 -3.17
N HIS A 67 -16.91 9.39 -2.64
CA HIS A 67 -16.14 8.50 -1.80
C HIS A 67 -15.27 7.49 -2.57
N VAL A 68 -15.32 7.50 -3.90
CA VAL A 68 -14.42 6.72 -4.76
C VAL A 68 -13.29 7.63 -5.22
N VAL A 69 -12.06 7.33 -4.88
CA VAL A 69 -10.88 8.16 -5.15
C VAL A 69 -9.85 7.39 -5.99
N PHE A 70 -9.15 8.09 -6.88
CA PHE A 70 -8.12 7.51 -7.75
C PHE A 70 -6.70 7.99 -7.40
N SER A 71 -6.59 8.97 -6.50
CA SER A 71 -5.31 9.53 -6.09
C SER A 71 -5.20 9.76 -4.59
N LEU A 72 -3.96 9.78 -4.08
CA LEU A 72 -3.67 10.14 -2.70
C LEU A 72 -4.12 11.57 -2.38
N ARG A 73 -4.08 12.47 -3.38
CA ARG A 73 -4.55 13.84 -3.22
C ARG A 73 -6.07 13.87 -2.97
N GLU A 74 -6.85 13.21 -3.82
CA GLU A 74 -8.31 13.09 -3.62
C GLU A 74 -8.65 12.46 -2.26
N LEU A 75 -7.89 11.45 -1.84
CA LEU A 75 -8.07 10.83 -0.53
C LEU A 75 -7.82 11.83 0.61
N MET A 76 -6.75 12.61 0.53
CA MET A 76 -6.44 13.66 1.50
C MET A 76 -7.50 14.75 1.53
N ASP A 77 -7.94 15.20 0.36
CA ASP A 77 -8.95 16.25 0.22
C ASP A 77 -10.28 15.80 0.83
N LEU A 78 -10.68 14.54 0.59
CA LEU A 78 -11.88 13.94 1.19
C LEU A 78 -11.74 13.79 2.72
N ILE A 79 -10.56 13.48 3.24
CA ILE A 79 -10.30 13.38 4.69
C ILE A 79 -10.35 14.77 5.35
N ASN A 80 -9.87 15.79 4.65
CA ASN A 80 -9.77 17.15 5.15
C ASN A 80 -11.05 17.98 4.93
N SER A 81 -11.99 17.49 4.12
CA SER A 81 -13.27 18.19 3.87
C SER A 81 -14.15 18.33 5.11
N GLY A 82 -13.92 17.52 6.15
CA GLY A 82 -14.75 17.48 7.35
C GLY A 82 -16.09 16.74 7.18
N GLU A 83 -16.38 16.21 5.97
CA GLU A 83 -17.63 15.50 5.67
C GLU A 83 -17.63 14.05 6.17
N LEU A 84 -16.45 13.47 6.40
CA LEU A 84 -16.33 12.09 6.84
C LEU A 84 -16.66 11.95 8.32
N LYS A 85 -17.62 11.09 8.61
CA LYS A 85 -18.02 10.70 9.96
C LYS A 85 -17.67 9.25 10.25
N ARG A 86 -17.81 8.86 11.51
CA ARG A 86 -17.70 7.46 11.94
C ARG A 86 -18.54 6.56 11.01
N GLY A 87 -17.92 5.49 10.49
CA GLY A 87 -18.59 4.56 9.59
C GLY A 87 -18.62 4.99 8.11
N SER A 88 -18.06 6.16 7.75
CA SER A 88 -17.87 6.52 6.35
C SER A 88 -16.98 5.49 5.64
N LYS A 89 -17.29 5.24 4.37
CA LYS A 89 -16.63 4.22 3.53
C LYS A 89 -16.01 4.92 2.34
N ILE A 90 -14.80 4.49 1.97
CA ILE A 90 -14.02 5.05 0.88
C ILE A 90 -13.51 3.89 0.03
N VAL A 91 -13.53 4.06 -1.28
CA VAL A 91 -12.92 3.14 -2.24
C VAL A 91 -11.75 3.86 -2.89
N PHE A 92 -10.53 3.40 -2.63
CA PHE A 92 -9.34 3.85 -3.33
C PHE A 92 -9.04 2.89 -4.47
N ASP A 93 -9.38 3.30 -5.69
CA ASP A 93 -9.14 2.52 -6.89
C ASP A 93 -7.79 2.85 -7.53
N GLU A 94 -7.15 1.80 -8.07
CA GLU A 94 -5.83 1.85 -8.72
C GLU A 94 -4.75 2.62 -7.92
N PRO A 95 -4.60 2.40 -6.60
CA PRO A 95 -3.70 3.17 -5.74
C PRO A 95 -2.24 3.10 -6.19
N GLN A 96 -1.84 2.02 -6.88
CA GLN A 96 -0.49 1.85 -7.40
C GLN A 96 -0.08 2.96 -8.38
N ILE A 97 -1.03 3.51 -9.15
CA ILE A 97 -0.74 4.57 -10.13
C ILE A 97 -0.38 5.85 -9.37
N SER A 98 -1.17 6.22 -8.36
CA SER A 98 -0.90 7.40 -7.55
C SER A 98 0.31 7.26 -6.63
N ILE A 99 0.60 6.06 -6.12
CA ILE A 99 1.72 5.82 -5.20
C ILE A 99 3.05 5.75 -5.98
N SER A 100 3.04 5.25 -7.21
CA SER A 100 4.26 5.09 -8.03
C SER A 100 4.60 6.34 -8.85
N ALA A 101 3.64 7.19 -9.19
CA ALA A 101 3.86 8.34 -10.09
C ALA A 101 4.56 9.57 -9.48
N ARG A 102 5.00 9.53 -8.22
CA ARG A 102 5.72 10.63 -7.55
C ARG A 102 7.18 10.25 -7.27
N GLU A 103 8.10 11.04 -7.81
CA GLU A 103 9.57 10.92 -7.72
C GLU A 103 10.18 11.06 -6.31
N PHE A 104 9.37 11.14 -5.26
CA PHE A 104 9.80 10.98 -3.87
C PHE A 104 8.99 9.87 -3.23
N GLN A 105 9.20 8.64 -3.71
CA GLN A 105 8.60 7.40 -3.21
C GLN A 105 8.74 7.29 -1.68
N SER A 106 9.78 7.88 -1.07
CA SER A 106 9.96 7.91 0.38
C SER A 106 8.92 8.76 1.10
N ASP A 107 8.60 9.95 0.59
CA ASP A 107 7.74 10.89 1.32
C ASP A 107 6.26 10.61 1.06
N ALA A 108 5.91 10.19 -0.16
CA ALA A 108 4.56 9.69 -0.45
C ALA A 108 4.22 8.44 0.39
N ASN A 109 5.14 7.48 0.50
CA ASN A 109 4.93 6.30 1.34
C ASN A 109 4.88 6.64 2.83
N LYS A 110 5.67 7.60 3.32
CA LYS A 110 5.57 8.07 4.71
C LYS A 110 4.22 8.71 4.98
N VAL A 111 3.80 9.67 4.14
CA VAL A 111 2.49 10.35 4.27
C VAL A 111 1.36 9.35 4.23
N PHE A 112 1.41 8.39 3.31
CA PHE A 112 0.42 7.34 3.18
C PHE A 112 0.37 6.43 4.42
N ASN A 113 1.51 6.03 4.98
CA ASN A 113 1.56 5.27 6.23
C ASN A 113 1.04 6.07 7.44
N TYR A 114 1.33 7.38 7.52
CA TYR A 114 0.76 8.26 8.54
C TYR A 114 -0.76 8.38 8.40
N LEU A 115 -1.25 8.49 7.17
CA LEU A 115 -2.67 8.52 6.84
C LEU A 115 -3.38 7.21 7.20
N LEU A 116 -2.76 6.05 6.93
CA LEU A 116 -3.28 4.76 7.39
C LEU A 116 -3.34 4.64 8.91
N SER A 117 -2.38 5.23 9.60
CA SER A 117 -2.36 5.27 11.07
C SER A 117 -3.46 6.18 11.63
N THR A 118 -3.75 7.30 10.96
CA THR A 118 -4.84 8.22 11.36
C THR A 118 -6.23 7.65 11.08
N PHE A 119 -6.42 6.81 10.07
CA PHE A 119 -7.71 6.13 9.88
C PHE A 119 -8.17 5.29 11.07
N ARG A 120 -7.23 4.81 11.91
CA ARG A 120 -7.56 4.06 13.12
C ARG A 120 -8.43 4.86 14.10
N HIS A 121 -8.20 6.16 14.24
CA HIS A 121 -8.94 7.00 15.18
C HIS A 121 -10.27 7.52 14.62
N ARG A 122 -10.46 7.52 13.30
CA ARG A 122 -11.69 8.04 12.65
C ARG A 122 -12.75 6.99 12.36
N ASN A 123 -12.47 5.70 12.61
CA ASN A 123 -13.44 4.61 12.41
C ASN A 123 -13.98 4.50 10.98
N LEU A 124 -13.10 4.73 10.01
CA LEU A 124 -13.42 4.71 8.60
C LEU A 124 -13.23 3.30 8.01
N THR A 125 -13.94 3.02 6.92
CA THR A 125 -13.71 1.83 6.10
C THR A 125 -13.06 2.25 4.79
N LEU A 126 -11.89 1.69 4.48
CA LEU A 126 -11.15 1.97 3.26
C LEU A 126 -10.87 0.67 2.50
N PHE A 127 -11.35 0.62 1.26
CA PHE A 127 -11.06 -0.45 0.31
C PHE A 127 -9.94 -0.02 -0.63
N PHE A 128 -8.95 -0.90 -0.84
CA PHE A 128 -7.88 -0.73 -1.81
C PHE A 128 -8.10 -1.70 -2.96
N CYS A 129 -8.45 -1.18 -4.14
CA CYS A 129 -8.62 -2.01 -5.32
C CYS A 129 -7.32 -2.04 -6.12
N THR A 130 -6.55 -3.13 -5.96
CA THR A 130 -5.24 -3.30 -6.61
C THR A 130 -5.17 -4.67 -7.28
N PRO A 131 -4.50 -4.83 -8.44
CA PRO A 131 -4.35 -6.15 -9.04
C PRO A 131 -3.60 -7.12 -8.13
N PHE A 132 -2.57 -6.64 -7.44
CA PHE A 132 -1.78 -7.43 -6.49
C PHE A 132 -1.45 -6.60 -5.25
N GLU A 133 -1.60 -7.22 -4.08
CA GLU A 133 -1.27 -6.58 -2.80
C GLU A 133 0.22 -6.20 -2.70
N THR A 134 1.10 -6.94 -3.39
CA THR A 134 2.56 -6.70 -3.42
C THR A 134 2.97 -5.37 -4.05
N LEU A 135 2.06 -4.70 -4.75
CA LEU A 135 2.28 -3.33 -5.24
C LEU A 135 2.27 -2.29 -4.12
N LEU A 136 1.82 -2.67 -2.92
CA LEU A 136 1.89 -1.86 -1.72
C LEU A 136 3.08 -2.30 -0.86
N ASP A 137 3.70 -1.33 -0.19
CA ASP A 137 4.84 -1.58 0.68
C ASP A 137 4.47 -2.52 1.85
N LYS A 138 5.48 -3.19 2.41
CA LYS A 138 5.29 -4.21 3.46
C LYS A 138 4.60 -3.64 4.71
N ASN A 139 4.86 -2.38 5.07
CA ASN A 139 4.27 -1.77 6.27
C ASN A 139 2.79 -1.46 6.04
N THR A 140 2.44 -0.87 4.89
CA THR A 140 1.05 -0.69 4.47
C THR A 140 0.27 -2.00 4.53
N ARG A 141 0.83 -3.08 3.95
CA ARG A 141 0.15 -4.39 3.91
C ARG A 141 -0.18 -4.90 5.31
N ARG A 142 0.72 -4.73 6.28
CA ARG A 142 0.50 -5.15 7.67
C ARG A 142 -0.65 -4.44 8.37
N LEU A 143 -1.12 -3.31 7.84
CA LEU A 143 -2.24 -2.55 8.40
C LEU A 143 -3.60 -3.10 7.92
N PHE A 144 -3.64 -3.98 6.91
CA PHE A 144 -4.89 -4.55 6.44
C PHE A 144 -5.53 -5.49 7.44
N HIS A 145 -6.84 -5.34 7.60
CA HIS A 145 -7.67 -6.16 8.48
C HIS A 145 -8.32 -7.33 7.75
N ALA A 146 -8.53 -7.18 6.44
CA ALA A 146 -9.08 -8.23 5.60
C ALA A 146 -8.52 -8.13 4.18
N ARG A 147 -8.48 -9.28 3.51
CA ARG A 147 -8.16 -9.42 2.09
C ARG A 147 -9.32 -10.10 1.39
N PHE A 148 -9.87 -9.44 0.40
CA PHE A 148 -10.95 -9.96 -0.44
C PHE A 148 -10.37 -10.24 -1.82
N GLU A 149 -10.53 -11.47 -2.30
CA GLU A 149 -10.04 -11.88 -3.62
C GLU A 149 -11.23 -12.13 -4.55
N THR A 150 -11.30 -11.42 -5.68
CA THR A 150 -12.34 -11.67 -6.69
C THR A 150 -12.05 -12.98 -7.43
N MET A 151 -13.04 -13.87 -7.52
CA MET A 151 -12.90 -15.19 -8.13
C MET A 151 -13.52 -15.24 -9.53
N SER A 152 -14.80 -14.88 -9.63
CA SER A 152 -15.55 -14.95 -10.89
C SER A 152 -16.75 -14.01 -10.89
N ILE A 153 -17.18 -13.62 -12.08
CA ILE A 153 -18.39 -12.83 -12.30
C ILE A 153 -19.48 -13.79 -12.80
N ASN A 154 -20.61 -13.83 -12.10
CA ASN A 154 -21.81 -14.53 -12.55
C ASN A 154 -22.74 -13.50 -13.19
N ILE A 155 -22.84 -13.57 -14.52
CA ILE A 155 -23.63 -12.64 -15.34
C ILE A 155 -25.12 -12.84 -15.11
N ASN A 156 -25.58 -14.10 -15.02
CA ASN A 156 -27.00 -14.43 -14.84
C ASN A 156 -27.57 -13.82 -13.55
N ASN A 157 -26.80 -13.92 -12.47
CA ASN A 157 -27.23 -13.40 -11.16
C ASN A 157 -26.75 -11.98 -10.90
N ASN A 158 -26.02 -11.36 -11.84
CA ASN A 158 -25.35 -10.07 -11.65
C ASN A 158 -24.56 -9.99 -10.33
N THR A 159 -23.77 -11.02 -10.02
CA THR A 159 -22.96 -11.07 -8.79
C THR A 159 -21.49 -11.32 -9.09
N CYS A 160 -20.60 -10.79 -8.25
CA CYS A 160 -19.20 -11.18 -8.21
C CYS A 160 -18.98 -12.12 -7.03
N LYS A 161 -18.47 -13.33 -7.29
CA LYS A 161 -18.05 -14.26 -6.26
C LYS A 161 -16.66 -13.87 -5.77
N ILE A 162 -16.55 -13.55 -4.48
CA ILE A 162 -15.29 -13.24 -3.82
C ILE A 162 -14.93 -14.27 -2.75
N ARG A 163 -13.64 -14.39 -2.46
CA ARG A 163 -13.07 -15.17 -1.36
C ARG A 163 -12.50 -14.22 -0.31
N PRO A 164 -13.29 -13.86 0.70
CA PRO A 164 -12.87 -12.96 1.77
C PRO A 164 -12.10 -13.70 2.87
N ARG A 165 -11.04 -13.07 3.39
CA ARG A 165 -10.20 -13.58 4.48
C ARG A 165 -9.90 -12.47 5.47
N TYR A 166 -10.02 -12.77 6.76
CA TYR A 166 -9.52 -11.93 7.85
C TYR A 166 -8.01 -12.11 7.95
N LEU A 167 -7.27 -11.03 8.12
CA LEU A 167 -5.82 -11.04 8.23
C LEU A 167 -5.41 -10.89 9.70
N GLU A 168 -4.57 -11.80 10.16
CA GLU A 168 -3.94 -11.72 11.48
C GLU A 168 -2.44 -11.80 11.32
N TYR A 169 -1.76 -10.71 11.65
CA TYR A 169 -0.31 -10.62 11.62
C TYR A 169 0.26 -11.08 12.96
N SER A 170 1.30 -11.90 12.91
CA SER A 170 2.11 -12.27 14.05
C SER A 170 3.50 -11.67 13.87
N ASP A 171 4.10 -11.17 14.94
CA ASP A 171 5.45 -10.58 14.87
C ASP A 171 6.52 -11.61 14.49
N PHE A 172 6.23 -12.90 14.68
CA PHE A 172 7.15 -14.00 14.40
C PHE A 172 7.01 -14.60 13.00
N LYS A 173 6.01 -14.19 12.20
CA LYS A 173 5.78 -14.73 10.86
C LYS A 173 5.80 -13.65 9.78
N THR A 174 6.48 -13.95 8.68
CA THR A 174 6.55 -13.08 7.51
C THR A 174 5.20 -12.93 6.81
N ASP A 175 4.40 -14.00 6.78
CA ASP A 175 3.08 -14.03 6.15
C ASP A 175 1.94 -13.98 7.18
N PRO A 176 0.86 -13.21 6.91
CA PRO A 176 -0.30 -13.17 7.78
C PRO A 176 -1.08 -14.47 7.74
N TYR A 177 -1.68 -14.82 8.88
CA TYR A 177 -2.70 -15.86 8.94
C TYR A 177 -3.97 -15.37 8.25
N ARG A 178 -4.48 -16.17 7.31
CA ARG A 178 -5.70 -15.87 6.55
C ARG A 178 -6.86 -16.70 7.08
N LYS A 179 -7.74 -16.08 7.86
CA LYS A 179 -8.84 -16.74 8.56
C LYS A 179 -10.18 -16.52 7.85
N GLN A 180 -11.11 -17.45 8.02
CA GLN A 180 -12.49 -17.28 7.58
C GLN A 180 -13.30 -16.52 8.62
N LEU A 181 -14.36 -15.87 8.15
CA LEU A 181 -15.41 -15.39 9.04
C LEU A 181 -16.21 -16.58 9.56
N ILE A 182 -16.34 -16.68 10.87
CA ILE A 182 -17.21 -17.65 11.52
C ILE A 182 -18.55 -16.98 11.79
N VAL A 183 -19.62 -17.62 11.36
CA VAL A 183 -20.99 -17.20 11.62
C VAL A 183 -21.60 -18.15 12.63
N ILE A 184 -22.06 -17.61 13.75
CA ILE A 184 -22.78 -18.35 14.77
C ILE A 184 -24.24 -17.94 14.70
N TYR A 185 -25.16 -18.89 14.70
CA TYR A 185 -26.59 -18.65 14.61
C TYR A 185 -27.39 -19.71 15.36
N LYS A 186 -28.67 -19.45 15.61
CA LYS A 186 -29.60 -20.48 16.07
C LYS A 186 -30.37 -21.07 14.90
N ASP A 187 -30.49 -22.39 14.89
CA ASP A 187 -31.39 -23.08 13.96
C ASP A 187 -32.87 -22.94 14.38
N GLU A 188 -33.78 -23.52 13.61
CA GLU A 188 -35.22 -23.48 13.85
C GLU A 188 -35.63 -24.15 15.17
N HIS A 189 -34.77 -25.02 15.72
CA HIS A 189 -34.97 -25.69 17.00
C HIS A 189 -34.29 -24.96 18.16
N GLY A 190 -33.66 -23.81 17.90
CA GLY A 190 -32.97 -22.99 18.90
C GLY A 190 -31.55 -23.45 19.25
N ASN A 191 -31.00 -24.47 18.57
CA ASN A 191 -29.65 -24.96 18.82
C ASN A 191 -28.61 -24.05 18.17
N ASN A 192 -27.46 -23.91 18.83
CA ASN A 192 -26.35 -23.11 18.30
C ASN A 192 -25.64 -23.86 17.18
N GLN A 193 -25.60 -23.25 16.01
CA GLN A 193 -24.86 -23.69 14.83
C GLN A 193 -23.71 -22.73 14.53
N SER A 194 -22.66 -23.26 13.90
CA SER A 194 -21.53 -22.43 13.46
C SER A 194 -21.03 -22.83 12.08
N ASP A 195 -20.96 -21.85 11.17
CA ASP A 195 -20.50 -22.02 9.80
C ASP A 195 -19.28 -21.16 9.49
N LYS A 196 -18.38 -21.68 8.66
CA LYS A 196 -17.25 -20.92 8.12
C LYS A 196 -17.63 -20.38 6.74
N LEU A 197 -17.55 -19.07 6.55
CA LEU A 197 -17.82 -18.45 5.25
C LEU A 197 -16.57 -18.42 4.37
N PHE A 198 -16.56 -19.27 3.35
CA PHE A 198 -15.48 -19.35 2.36
C PHE A 198 -15.62 -18.33 1.23
N TYR A 199 -16.85 -18.05 0.83
CA TYR A 199 -17.18 -17.23 -0.33
C TYR A 199 -18.29 -16.25 0.02
N TRP A 200 -18.33 -15.14 -0.73
CA TRP A 200 -19.42 -14.18 -0.68
C TRP A 200 -19.79 -13.79 -2.11
N ALA A 201 -21.05 -13.98 -2.47
CA ALA A 201 -21.59 -13.48 -3.73
C ALA A 201 -22.08 -12.04 -3.51
N VAL A 202 -21.30 -11.07 -3.97
CA VAL A 202 -21.59 -9.64 -3.84
C VAL A 202 -22.41 -9.22 -5.06
N PRO A 203 -23.58 -8.57 -4.89
CA PRO A 203 -24.36 -8.07 -6.01
C PRO A 203 -23.62 -6.96 -6.76
N LYS A 204 -24.01 -6.73 -8.01
CA LYS A 204 -23.59 -5.55 -8.77
C LYS A 204 -24.07 -4.26 -8.07
N PRO A 205 -23.28 -3.18 -8.07
CA PRO A 205 -23.71 -1.89 -7.52
C PRO A 205 -24.94 -1.32 -8.20
N ASP A 206 -25.48 -0.26 -7.60
CA ASP A 206 -26.51 0.53 -8.22
C ASP A 206 -26.06 1.12 -9.57
N LYS A 207 -26.98 1.13 -10.54
CA LYS A 207 -26.69 1.55 -11.92
C LYS A 207 -26.25 3.01 -11.99
N GLU A 208 -26.82 3.88 -11.17
CA GLU A 208 -26.50 5.30 -11.19
C GLU A 208 -25.06 5.54 -10.72
N ILE A 209 -24.64 4.84 -9.65
CA ILE A 209 -23.27 4.93 -9.15
C ILE A 209 -22.28 4.37 -10.18
N ILE A 210 -22.63 3.30 -10.89
CA ILE A 210 -21.78 2.73 -11.96
C ILE A 210 -21.53 3.76 -13.06
N ILE A 211 -22.59 4.43 -13.55
CA ILE A 211 -22.46 5.43 -14.62
C ILE A 211 -21.53 6.57 -14.17
N LYS A 212 -21.75 7.10 -12.97
CA LYS A 212 -20.90 8.17 -12.42
C LYS A 212 -19.45 7.72 -12.21
N TYR A 213 -19.25 6.47 -11.80
CA TYR A 213 -17.93 5.89 -11.63
C TYR A 213 -17.18 5.73 -12.95
N GLU A 214 -17.81 5.18 -13.99
CA GLU A 214 -17.16 5.01 -15.29
C GLU A 214 -16.78 6.36 -15.90
N GLN A 215 -17.63 7.38 -15.75
CA GLN A 215 -17.31 8.75 -16.15
C GLN A 215 -16.08 9.27 -15.39
N LYS A 216 -16.09 9.17 -14.06
CA LYS A 216 -14.97 9.62 -13.22
C LYS A 216 -13.66 8.89 -13.55
N LYS A 217 -13.74 7.59 -13.85
CA LYS A 217 -12.60 6.77 -14.26
C LYS A 217 -12.05 7.24 -15.60
N LEU A 218 -12.91 7.48 -16.58
CA LEU A 218 -12.53 7.97 -17.90
C LEU A 218 -11.80 9.32 -17.80
N ASP A 219 -12.34 10.26 -17.02
CA ASP A 219 -11.74 11.58 -16.80
C ASP A 219 -10.34 11.48 -16.16
N PHE A 220 -10.20 10.60 -15.16
CA PHE A 220 -8.92 10.32 -14.51
C PHE A 220 -7.91 9.71 -15.50
N THR A 221 -8.30 8.69 -16.26
CA THR A 221 -7.42 8.03 -17.24
C THR A 221 -7.00 8.98 -18.36
N ASN A 222 -7.90 9.82 -18.85
CA ASN A 222 -7.58 10.83 -19.87
C ASN A 222 -6.56 11.85 -19.34
N THR A 223 -6.76 12.33 -18.12
CA THR A 223 -5.82 13.25 -17.46
C THR A 223 -4.46 12.60 -17.25
N LEU A 224 -4.43 11.34 -16.82
CA LEU A 224 -3.21 10.57 -16.63
C LEU A 224 -2.44 10.39 -17.95
N ASN A 225 -3.13 9.97 -19.02
CA ASN A 225 -2.53 9.77 -20.33
C ASN A 225 -1.97 11.07 -20.91
N LYS A 226 -2.70 12.19 -20.74
CA LYS A 226 -2.23 13.52 -21.13
C LYS A 226 -0.95 13.89 -20.38
N ASN A 227 -0.92 13.73 -19.06
CA ASN A 227 0.26 14.01 -18.23
C ASN A 227 1.46 13.13 -18.61
N ILE A 228 1.23 11.84 -18.90
CA ILE A 228 2.28 10.92 -19.34
C ILE A 228 2.82 11.37 -20.71
N SER A 229 1.94 11.69 -21.67
CA SER A 229 2.35 12.17 -22.99
C SER A 229 3.14 13.47 -22.91
N GLU A 230 2.72 14.43 -22.08
CA GLU A 230 3.45 15.68 -21.85
C GLU A 230 4.82 15.44 -21.22
N ARG A 231 4.94 14.50 -20.27
CA ARG A 231 6.24 14.12 -19.71
C ARG A 231 7.13 13.49 -20.77
N LEU A 232 6.61 12.54 -21.55
CA LEU A 232 7.36 11.89 -22.63
C LEU A 232 7.85 12.91 -23.66
N LYS A 233 7.01 13.88 -24.08
CA LYS A 233 7.43 14.99 -24.96
C LYS A 233 8.57 15.81 -24.38
N LYS A 234 8.49 16.18 -23.09
CA LYS A 234 9.59 16.89 -22.41
C LYS A 234 10.88 16.06 -22.36
N PHE A 235 10.77 14.74 -22.21
CA PHE A 235 11.92 13.84 -22.29
C PHE A 235 12.53 13.83 -23.69
N ASP A 236 11.72 13.66 -24.73
CA ASP A 236 12.16 13.65 -26.14
C ASP A 236 12.82 14.99 -26.53
N GLU A 237 12.22 16.12 -26.12
CA GLU A 237 12.76 17.47 -26.35
C GLU A 237 14.05 17.75 -25.58
N SER A 238 14.24 17.10 -24.42
CA SER A 238 15.45 17.24 -23.60
C SER A 238 16.63 16.34 -24.04
N GLY A 239 16.42 15.46 -25.03
CA GLY A 239 17.46 14.56 -25.55
C GLY A 239 17.97 13.50 -24.56
N LYS A 240 17.29 13.28 -23.42
CA LYS A 240 17.71 12.31 -22.40
C LYS A 240 17.08 10.93 -22.66
N SER A 241 17.91 9.92 -22.91
CA SER A 241 17.50 8.51 -23.07
C SER A 241 16.87 7.95 -21.79
N MET A 242 15.80 7.15 -21.95
CA MET A 242 15.09 6.40 -20.89
C MET A 242 15.97 5.47 -20.03
N THR A 243 17.20 5.18 -20.42
CA THR A 243 18.12 4.30 -19.68
C THR A 243 18.93 5.00 -18.58
N ASN A 244 18.93 6.32 -18.53
CA ASN A 244 19.86 7.09 -17.69
C ASN A 244 19.19 7.77 -16.47
N GLU A 245 18.04 7.30 -16.00
CA GLU A 245 17.44 7.81 -14.74
C GLU A 245 18.16 7.33 -13.46
N LYS A 246 19.28 6.62 -13.58
CA LYS A 246 20.29 6.59 -12.53
C LYS A 246 21.40 7.55 -12.96
N GLU A 247 21.56 8.63 -12.21
CA GLU A 247 22.52 9.73 -12.39
C GLU A 247 21.94 10.84 -13.29
N GLU A 248 21.46 11.97 -12.77
CA GLU A 248 22.19 12.94 -11.96
C GLU A 248 21.24 13.57 -10.93
N LYS A 249 21.22 13.06 -9.70
CA LYS A 249 21.22 14.02 -8.59
C LYS A 249 22.65 14.48 -8.53
N GLU A 250 22.91 15.77 -8.71
CA GLU A 250 24.06 16.40 -8.05
C GLU A 250 23.87 16.13 -6.55
N ILE A 251 24.35 14.98 -6.10
CA ILE A 251 24.59 14.74 -4.69
C ILE A 251 25.71 15.71 -4.41
N ILE A 252 25.39 16.86 -3.81
CA ILE A 252 26.38 17.71 -3.18
C ILE A 252 27.03 16.83 -2.11
N ARG A 253 28.09 16.10 -2.48
CA ARG A 253 28.80 15.19 -1.60
C ARG A 253 29.41 16.08 -0.52
N LYS A 254 29.15 15.76 0.75
CA LYS A 254 29.81 16.48 1.84
C LYS A 254 31.32 16.29 1.66
N PRO A 255 32.13 17.37 1.66
CA PRO A 255 33.56 17.26 1.42
C PRO A 255 34.21 16.28 2.41
N LEU A 256 35.20 15.54 1.94
CA LEU A 256 36.03 14.72 2.80
C LEU A 256 36.85 15.63 3.73
N THR A 257 37.05 15.20 4.97
CA THR A 257 38.09 15.78 5.81
C THR A 257 39.45 15.27 5.32
N GLU A 258 40.54 16.02 5.51
CA GLU A 258 41.90 15.61 5.13
C GLU A 258 42.23 14.16 5.55
N LYS A 259 41.87 13.77 6.78
CA LYS A 259 42.08 12.41 7.31
C LYS A 259 41.30 11.31 6.58
N GLN A 260 40.13 11.63 6.03
CA GLN A 260 39.31 10.69 5.27
C GLN A 260 39.89 10.49 3.87
N GLU A 261 40.31 11.57 3.24
CA GLU A 261 40.96 11.54 1.94
C GLU A 261 42.29 10.78 2.00
N GLU A 262 43.12 11.05 3.01
CA GLU A 262 44.39 10.35 3.25
C GLU A 262 44.19 8.83 3.38
N VAL A 263 43.19 8.41 4.17
CA VAL A 263 42.83 6.99 4.34
C VAL A 263 42.36 6.36 3.02
N MET A 264 41.52 7.06 2.25
CA MET A 264 40.99 6.55 0.98
C MET A 264 42.10 6.39 -0.08
N ARG A 265 43.02 7.36 -0.19
CA ARG A 265 44.19 7.28 -1.09
C ARG A 265 45.10 6.12 -0.75
N VAL A 266 45.43 5.93 0.52
CA VAL A 266 46.27 4.81 0.95
C VAL A 266 45.58 3.47 0.68
N PHE A 267 44.28 3.33 0.95
CA PHE A 267 43.54 2.09 0.67
C PHE A 267 43.39 1.77 -0.82
N ALA A 268 43.23 2.79 -1.65
CA ALA A 268 43.05 2.65 -3.08
C ALA A 268 44.28 2.07 -3.77
N ASN A 269 45.47 2.40 -3.25
CA ASN A 269 46.77 2.06 -3.85
C ASN A 269 47.48 0.86 -3.18
N ILE A 270 46.85 0.15 -2.23
CA ILE A 270 47.39 -1.09 -1.67
C ILE A 270 46.81 -2.31 -2.43
N ASN A 271 47.70 -3.07 -3.07
CA ASN A 271 47.38 -4.30 -3.80
C ASN A 271 47.66 -5.60 -3.00
N GLU A 272 47.92 -5.51 -1.70
CA GLU A 272 48.18 -6.66 -0.82
C GLU A 272 46.89 -7.22 -0.19
N ASP A 273 46.89 -8.51 0.15
CA ASP A 273 45.76 -9.21 0.79
C ASP A 273 45.41 -8.63 2.18
N ASP A 274 46.38 -8.06 2.89
CA ASP A 274 46.18 -7.43 4.21
C ASP A 274 46.29 -5.90 4.14
N LYS A 275 45.35 -5.29 3.42
CA LYS A 275 45.28 -3.84 3.18
C LYS A 275 45.29 -3.01 4.46
N PHE A 276 44.66 -3.52 5.52
CA PHE A 276 44.53 -2.80 6.79
C PHE A 276 45.86 -2.73 7.55
N LYS A 277 46.66 -3.80 7.54
CA LYS A 277 47.96 -3.82 8.23
C LYS A 277 48.96 -2.89 7.55
N ARG A 278 48.98 -2.86 6.22
CA ARG A 278 49.83 -1.95 5.44
C ARG A 278 49.39 -0.49 5.58
N ALA A 279 48.09 -0.22 5.52
CA ALA A 279 47.55 1.12 5.74
C ALA A 279 47.86 1.65 7.16
N ARG A 280 47.85 0.77 8.18
CA ARG A 280 48.30 1.13 9.53
C ARG A 280 49.78 1.52 9.58
N ALA A 281 50.64 0.78 8.89
CA ALA A 281 52.07 1.10 8.84
C ALA A 281 52.34 2.44 8.15
N ILE A 282 51.57 2.78 7.11
CA ILE A 282 51.71 4.03 6.34
C ILE A 282 51.12 5.23 7.09
N LEU A 283 49.92 5.08 7.68
CA LEU A 283 49.17 6.18 8.28
C LEU A 283 49.49 6.41 9.77
N GLY A 284 50.16 5.47 10.44
CA GLY A 284 50.47 5.54 11.88
C GLY A 284 49.23 5.52 12.79
N LYS A 285 48.06 5.12 12.29
CA LYS A 285 46.77 5.15 13.01
C LYS A 285 46.30 3.76 13.43
N GLY A 286 45.49 3.69 14.49
CA GLY A 286 44.86 2.44 14.93
C GLY A 286 43.82 1.92 13.93
N PHE A 287 43.66 0.59 13.86
CA PHE A 287 42.74 -0.10 12.94
C PHE A 287 41.32 0.45 12.98
N SER A 288 40.78 0.71 14.17
CA SER A 288 39.42 1.23 14.35
C SER A 288 39.25 2.64 13.77
N SER A 289 40.27 3.49 13.87
CA SER A 289 40.25 4.85 13.29
C SER A 289 40.28 4.81 11.77
N ILE A 290 41.12 3.95 11.21
CA ILE A 290 41.21 3.73 9.76
C ILE A 290 39.88 3.22 9.21
N HIS A 291 39.28 2.21 9.86
CA HIS A 291 37.99 1.67 9.46
C HIS A 291 36.87 2.72 9.54
N ALA A 292 36.82 3.50 10.63
CA ALA A 292 35.83 4.55 10.81
C ALA A 292 35.94 5.64 9.72
N HIS A 293 37.15 6.07 9.36
CA HIS A 293 37.35 7.07 8.32
C HIS A 293 36.99 6.56 6.92
N LYS A 294 37.34 5.31 6.59
CA LYS A 294 36.95 4.65 5.33
C LYS A 294 35.43 4.53 5.21
N THR A 295 34.76 3.98 6.22
CA THR A 295 33.29 3.85 6.21
C THR A 295 32.58 5.21 6.17
N ALA A 296 33.13 6.23 6.82
CA ALA A 296 32.57 7.59 6.76
C ALA A 296 32.70 8.22 5.38
N ALA A 297 33.80 7.95 4.65
CA ALA A 297 33.97 8.38 3.26
C ALA A 297 33.02 7.64 2.30
N GLU A 298 32.87 6.32 2.46
CA GLU A 298 31.91 5.50 1.68
C GLU A 298 30.46 5.96 1.90
N LYS A 299 30.09 6.30 3.15
CA LYS A 299 28.76 6.87 3.48
C LYS A 299 28.52 8.25 2.85
N LYS A 300 29.59 9.00 2.53
CA LYS A 300 29.51 10.28 1.80
C LYS A 300 29.46 10.09 0.28
N GLY A 301 29.48 8.84 -0.20
CA GLY A 301 29.37 8.49 -1.61
C GLY A 301 30.69 8.40 -2.36
N TYR A 302 31.82 8.34 -1.65
CA TYR A 302 33.15 8.20 -2.26
C TYR A 302 33.56 6.72 -2.34
N SER A 303 34.03 6.27 -3.50
CA SER A 303 34.56 4.91 -3.69
C SER A 303 36.09 4.91 -3.68
N LEU A 304 36.73 3.76 -3.41
CA LEU A 304 38.19 3.65 -3.46
C LEU A 304 38.75 3.85 -4.88
N GLU A 305 37.96 3.58 -5.91
CA GLU A 305 38.36 3.72 -7.31
C GLU A 305 38.63 5.18 -7.69
N GLU A 306 37.93 6.12 -7.04
CA GLU A 306 38.11 7.57 -7.22
C GLU A 306 39.47 8.08 -6.72
N PHE A 307 40.14 7.33 -5.84
CA PHE A 307 41.41 7.69 -5.22
C PHE A 307 42.59 6.83 -5.68
N LYS A 308 42.36 5.95 -6.68
CA LYS A 308 43.46 5.28 -7.36
C LYS A 308 44.19 6.34 -8.17
N ASP A 309 45.46 6.57 -7.86
CA ASP A 309 46.25 7.43 -8.72
C ASP A 309 46.29 6.77 -10.10
N LYS A 310 45.73 7.46 -11.12
CA LYS A 310 45.97 7.06 -12.51
C LYS A 310 47.47 7.20 -12.71
N ILE A 311 48.17 6.07 -12.67
CA ILE A 311 49.56 5.98 -13.10
C ILE A 311 49.60 6.58 -14.50
N LYS A 312 50.15 7.80 -14.61
CA LYS A 312 50.79 8.27 -15.83
C LYS A 312 52.15 7.61 -15.90
#